data_AF-A0A4P5W0L3-F1
#
_entry.id   AF-A0A4P5W0L3-F1
#
_cell.length_a   1.000
_cell.length_b   1.000
_cell.length_c   1.000
_cell.angle_alpha   90.00
_cell.angle_beta   90.00
_cell.angle_gamma   90.00
#
_symmetry.space_group_name_H-M   'P 1'
#
loop_
_entity.id
_entity.type
_entity.pdbx_description
1 polymer ?
#
loop_
_entity_poly.entity_id
_entity_poly.type
_entity_poly.pdbx_seq_one_letter_code
_entity_poly.pdbx_strand_id
1 'polypeptide(L)'
;MKTYHITWATKGRQPAFPTEEARRAVLHAIASVAGTFIVLFAIVDDHVHIVLRMDAARLAAIQASLTRVLINRAAVELAPPYVRDVATRAHMSNLVGYCLGQFEHHGLADDPATATGSCFPDLVGARRIPELSLPITAALPRFRQRDAYAAVGLDAKLVPADDATVRGLGPARLAEAVAHTFGLAADLAGERPQAVRARRTLARLAYDVGLRPNDVAIALGITPTAAARLRNRRVDELDVRAIRLRIALEAAAARPAAARLAERIDASAPNVVREPPPPPYLVEPPPLQPIMHRVLGEQRVAFGA
;
A
#
# COMPACT_ATOMS: atom_id res chain seq x y z
N MET A 1 -8.03 23.01 2.19
CA MET A 1 -7.36 21.73 2.58
C MET A 1 -6.09 21.57 1.76
N LYS A 2 -4.97 21.24 2.42
CA LYS A 2 -3.68 20.94 1.80
C LYS A 2 -3.41 19.43 1.87
N THR A 3 -2.40 18.97 1.13
CA THR A 3 -1.95 17.57 1.16
C THR A 3 -0.54 17.52 1.74
N TYR A 4 -0.28 16.58 2.64
CA TYR A 4 1.00 16.43 3.33
C TYR A 4 1.51 15.01 3.16
N HIS A 5 2.79 14.84 2.90
CA HIS A 5 3.49 13.56 2.98
C HIS A 5 4.28 13.53 4.28
N ILE A 6 4.00 12.54 5.12
CA ILE A 6 4.65 12.36 6.41
C ILE A 6 5.35 11.01 6.42
N THR A 7 6.59 10.99 6.89
CA THR A 7 7.40 9.78 7.04
C THR A 7 7.89 9.62 8.46
N TRP A 8 7.64 8.45 9.05
CA TRP A 8 8.26 8.02 10.30
C TRP A 8 9.23 6.89 9.99
N ALA A 9 10.52 7.11 10.18
CA ALA A 9 11.54 6.08 10.00
C ALA A 9 12.17 5.69 11.34
N THR A 10 12.65 4.47 11.45
CA THR A 10 13.41 4.03 12.61
C THR A 10 14.81 4.63 12.61
N LYS A 11 15.37 4.81 13.80
CA LYS A 11 16.75 5.24 13.95
C LYS A 11 17.68 4.14 13.40
N GLY A 12 18.51 4.50 12.41
CA GLY A 12 19.44 3.56 11.79
C GLY A 12 18.78 2.49 10.91
N ARG A 13 17.52 2.69 10.46
CA ARG A 13 16.83 1.79 9.50
C ARG A 13 16.64 0.36 10.03
N GLN A 14 16.50 0.23 11.34
CA GLN A 14 16.19 -1.05 11.98
C GLN A 14 14.73 -1.46 11.69
N PRO A 15 14.41 -2.75 11.52
CA PRO A 15 13.02 -3.18 11.34
C PRO A 15 12.15 -2.89 12.57
N ALA A 16 11.15 -2.03 12.43
CA ALA A 16 10.11 -1.79 13.43
C ALA A 16 8.87 -2.65 13.24
N PHE A 17 8.56 -3.03 11.98
CA PHE A 17 7.35 -3.73 11.58
C PHE A 17 7.65 -4.93 10.66
N PRO A 18 8.52 -5.87 11.10
CA PRO A 18 9.04 -6.92 10.23
C PRO A 18 7.98 -7.94 9.79
N THR A 19 6.93 -8.13 10.59
CA THR A 19 5.89 -9.14 10.32
C THR A 19 4.60 -8.53 9.79
N GLU A 20 3.80 -9.37 9.13
CA GLU A 20 2.49 -8.98 8.63
C GLU A 20 1.52 -8.60 9.76
N GLU A 21 1.61 -9.26 10.91
CA GLU A 21 0.84 -8.94 12.11
C GLU A 21 1.20 -7.55 12.64
N ALA A 22 2.49 -7.21 12.68
CA ALA A 22 2.95 -5.90 13.11
C ALA A 22 2.44 -4.79 12.17
N ARG A 23 2.59 -4.96 10.85
CA ARG A 23 2.07 -4.01 9.85
C ARG A 23 0.55 -3.88 9.91
N ARG A 24 -0.16 -4.97 10.16
CA ARG A 24 -1.62 -4.96 10.37
C ARG A 24 -2.02 -4.17 11.61
N ALA A 25 -1.32 -4.36 12.73
CA ALA A 25 -1.56 -3.59 13.94
C ALA A 25 -1.33 -2.09 13.72
N VAL A 26 -0.28 -1.72 12.97
CA VAL A 26 -0.04 -0.34 12.56
C VAL A 26 -1.16 0.19 11.68
N LEU A 27 -1.60 -0.57 10.66
CA LEU A 27 -2.68 -0.16 9.76
C LEU A 27 -3.97 0.19 10.52
N HIS A 28 -4.39 -0.65 11.47
CA HIS A 28 -5.56 -0.36 12.31
C HIS A 28 -5.35 0.88 13.19
N ALA A 29 -4.15 1.06 13.73
CA ALA A 29 -3.85 2.20 14.58
C ALA A 29 -3.84 3.53 13.80
N ILE A 30 -3.31 3.57 12.57
CA ILE A 30 -3.34 4.79 11.75
C ILE A 30 -4.75 5.05 11.20
N ALA A 31 -5.51 3.99 10.89
CA ALA A 31 -6.89 4.11 10.44
C ALA A 31 -7.78 4.76 11.50
N SER A 32 -7.63 4.38 12.78
CA SER A 32 -8.45 4.95 13.86
C SER A 32 -8.12 6.39 14.22
N VAL A 33 -6.90 6.85 13.91
CA VAL A 33 -6.47 8.22 14.17
C VAL A 33 -6.79 9.15 12.99
N ALA A 34 -6.48 8.72 11.77
CA ALA A 34 -6.47 9.59 10.61
C ALA A 34 -7.17 8.99 9.38
N GLY A 35 -7.85 7.85 9.50
CA GLY A 35 -8.31 7.05 8.36
C GLY A 35 -9.18 7.78 7.33
N THR A 36 -9.94 8.80 7.73
CA THR A 36 -10.74 9.63 6.81
C THR A 36 -9.94 10.72 6.09
N PHE A 37 -8.72 10.99 6.55
CA PHE A 37 -7.78 11.95 5.97
C PHE A 37 -6.66 11.29 5.17
N ILE A 38 -6.41 9.98 5.35
CA ILE A 38 -5.37 9.23 4.64
C ILE A 38 -5.73 9.08 3.17
N VAL A 39 -4.85 9.53 2.28
CA VAL A 39 -4.99 9.47 0.83
C VAL A 39 -4.20 8.30 0.26
N LEU A 40 -2.98 8.08 0.77
CA LEU A 40 -2.08 6.99 0.44
C LEU A 40 -1.30 6.60 1.70
N PHE A 41 -0.82 5.38 1.76
CA PHE A 41 0.17 4.97 2.75
C PHE A 41 1.04 3.83 2.24
N ALA A 42 2.17 3.65 2.90
CA ALA A 42 2.99 2.46 2.82
C ALA A 42 3.58 2.20 4.21
N ILE A 43 3.46 0.97 4.70
CA ILE A 43 4.04 0.49 5.96
C ILE A 43 5.02 -0.61 5.56
N VAL A 44 6.30 -0.29 5.51
CA VAL A 44 7.36 -1.29 5.30
C VAL A 44 7.96 -1.68 6.64
N ASP A 45 9.03 -2.46 6.61
CA ASP A 45 9.67 -3.00 7.80
C ASP A 45 10.31 -1.92 8.69
N ASP A 46 10.96 -0.91 8.11
CA ASP A 46 11.74 0.09 8.86
C ASP A 46 11.10 1.49 8.93
N HIS A 47 10.03 1.76 8.17
CA HIS A 47 9.38 3.07 8.16
C HIS A 47 7.93 3.05 7.66
N VAL A 48 7.23 4.15 7.90
CA VAL A 48 5.84 4.39 7.47
C VAL A 48 5.76 5.68 6.69
N HIS A 49 5.17 5.62 5.50
CA HIS A 49 4.73 6.76 4.71
C HIS A 49 3.22 6.93 4.82
N ILE A 50 2.77 8.16 5.07
CA ILE A 50 1.35 8.52 5.04
C ILE A 50 1.20 9.81 4.25
N VAL A 51 0.26 9.82 3.30
CA VAL A 51 -0.18 11.04 2.62
C VAL A 51 -1.54 11.44 3.18
N LEU A 52 -1.64 12.62 3.78
CA LEU A 52 -2.86 13.13 4.41
C LEU A 52 -3.42 14.31 3.61
N ARG A 53 -4.74 14.43 3.51
CA ARG A 53 -5.41 15.66 3.05
C ARG A 53 -6.20 16.30 4.19
N MET A 54 -5.77 17.47 4.64
CA MET A 54 -6.38 18.12 5.81
C MET A 54 -6.14 19.63 5.88
N ASP A 55 -6.67 20.26 6.93
CA ASP A 55 -6.33 21.64 7.30
C ASP A 55 -4.96 21.69 8.00
N ALA A 56 -4.15 22.69 7.66
CA ALA A 56 -2.86 22.95 8.31
C ALA A 56 -3.01 23.11 9.84
N ALA A 57 -4.09 23.73 10.31
CA ALA A 57 -4.34 23.94 11.73
C ALA A 57 -4.51 22.63 12.52
N ARG A 58 -4.90 21.54 11.84
CA ARG A 58 -5.10 20.21 12.46
C ARG A 58 -3.89 19.29 12.32
N LEU A 59 -2.93 19.64 11.47
CA LEU A 59 -1.80 18.77 11.11
C LEU A 59 -0.99 18.37 12.34
N ALA A 60 -0.60 19.34 13.18
CA ALA A 60 0.23 19.09 14.35
C ALA A 60 -0.42 18.10 15.34
N ALA A 61 -1.72 18.27 15.61
CA ALA A 61 -2.46 17.40 16.53
C ALA A 61 -2.58 15.95 15.99
N ILE A 62 -2.83 15.80 14.68
CA ILE A 62 -2.93 14.49 14.04
C ILE A 62 -1.57 13.83 13.92
N GLN A 63 -0.53 14.58 13.56
CA GLN A 63 0.86 14.11 13.57
C GLN A 63 1.26 13.62 14.96
N ALA A 64 0.97 14.37 16.03
CA ALA A 64 1.27 13.94 17.41
C ALA A 64 0.52 12.65 17.78
N SER A 65 -0.75 12.54 17.39
CA SER A 65 -1.56 11.34 17.63
C SER A 65 -1.03 10.12 16.86
N LEU A 66 -0.64 10.30 15.59
CA LEU A 66 -0.02 9.28 14.75
C LEU A 66 1.33 8.84 15.33
N THR A 67 2.19 9.78 15.71
CA THR A 67 3.48 9.48 16.36
C THR A 67 3.27 8.62 17.61
N ARG A 68 2.31 8.98 18.47
CA ARG A 68 2.03 8.21 19.70
C ARG A 68 1.59 6.78 19.40
N VAL A 69 0.67 6.58 18.44
CA VAL A 69 0.22 5.22 18.12
C VAL A 69 1.31 4.40 17.41
N LEU A 70 2.18 5.04 16.61
CA LEU A 70 3.30 4.37 15.96
C LEU A 70 4.39 3.96 16.96
N ILE A 71 4.75 4.83 17.90
CA ILE A 71 5.71 4.51 18.98
C ILE A 71 5.22 3.30 19.79
N ASN A 72 3.92 3.24 20.10
CA ASN A 72 3.34 2.11 20.84
C ASN A 72 3.32 0.78 20.06
N ARG A 73 3.64 0.80 18.75
CA ARG A 73 3.62 -0.39 17.88
C ARG A 73 4.99 -0.73 17.30
N ALA A 74 5.93 0.20 17.31
CA ALA A 74 7.27 -0.03 16.80
C ALA A 74 8.07 -0.87 17.79
N ALA A 75 8.82 -1.85 17.26
CA ALA A 75 9.76 -2.62 18.06
C ALA A 75 11.01 -1.80 18.48
N VAL A 76 11.25 -0.67 17.80
CA VAL A 76 12.44 0.18 17.99
C VAL A 76 12.05 1.65 17.99
N GLU A 77 12.99 2.51 18.40
CA GLU A 77 12.80 3.96 18.45
C GLU A 77 12.57 4.55 17.04
N LEU A 78 11.51 5.36 16.91
CA LEU A 78 11.21 6.13 15.70
C LEU A 78 11.89 7.50 15.78
N ALA A 79 12.51 7.92 14.68
CA ALA A 79 12.96 9.29 14.49
C ALA A 79 11.76 10.26 14.45
N PRO A 80 11.98 11.56 14.72
CA PRO A 80 10.96 12.58 14.50
C PRO A 80 10.40 12.51 13.08
N PRO A 81 9.08 12.67 12.88
CA PRO A 81 8.48 12.59 11.57
C PRO A 81 9.01 13.67 10.63
N TYR A 82 9.35 13.26 9.40
CA TYR A 82 9.61 14.18 8.31
C TYR A 82 8.29 14.55 7.62
N VAL A 83 7.96 15.84 7.58
CA VAL A 83 6.72 16.37 7.00
C VAL A 83 7.03 17.23 5.79
N ARG A 84 6.36 16.98 4.66
CA ARG A 84 6.50 17.75 3.42
C ARG A 84 5.14 18.12 2.83
N ASP A 85 4.98 19.37 2.39
CA ASP A 85 3.81 19.82 1.64
C ASP A 85 3.81 19.21 0.22
N VAL A 86 2.65 18.72 -0.23
CA VAL A 86 2.43 18.20 -1.57
C VAL A 86 1.76 19.30 -2.40
N ALA A 87 2.56 20.27 -2.82
CA ALA A 87 2.09 21.50 -3.45
C ALA A 87 1.56 21.32 -4.89
N THR A 88 1.96 20.25 -5.59
CA THR A 88 1.64 20.07 -7.01
C THR A 88 0.99 18.73 -7.29
N ARG A 89 0.17 18.71 -8.34
CA ARG A 89 -0.42 17.47 -8.88
C ARG A 89 0.65 16.46 -9.31
N ALA A 90 1.74 16.93 -9.92
CA ALA A 90 2.84 16.06 -10.34
C ALA A 90 3.48 15.36 -9.14
N HIS A 91 3.72 16.09 -8.04
CA HIS A 91 4.22 15.51 -6.80
C HIS A 91 3.24 14.47 -6.23
N MET A 92 1.94 14.77 -6.19
CA MET A 92 0.92 13.81 -5.77
C MET A 92 0.87 12.55 -6.65
N SER A 93 1.03 12.71 -7.98
CA SER A 93 1.09 11.59 -8.92
C SER A 93 2.31 10.71 -8.67
N ASN A 94 3.47 11.31 -8.43
CA ASN A 94 4.69 10.59 -8.10
C ASN A 94 4.56 9.81 -6.78
N LEU A 95 3.86 10.39 -5.79
CA LEU A 95 3.62 9.72 -4.51
C LEU A 95 2.78 8.44 -4.63
N VAL A 96 1.92 8.31 -5.65
CA VAL A 96 1.19 7.06 -5.92
C VAL A 96 2.19 5.94 -6.24
N GLY A 97 3.03 6.13 -7.25
CA GLY A 97 4.04 5.14 -7.63
C GLY A 97 5.05 4.90 -6.50
N TYR A 98 5.48 5.97 -5.83
CA TYR A 98 6.42 5.89 -4.71
C TYR A 98 5.87 5.04 -3.55
N CYS A 99 4.64 5.27 -3.09
CA CYS A 99 4.05 4.48 -2.00
C CYS A 99 3.81 3.02 -2.41
N LEU A 100 3.33 2.79 -3.64
CA LEU A 100 3.03 1.43 -4.12
C LEU A 100 4.29 0.60 -4.41
N GLY A 101 5.39 1.26 -4.79
CA GLY A 101 6.68 0.62 -5.05
C GLY A 101 7.57 0.40 -3.82
N GLN A 102 7.14 0.79 -2.62
CA GLN A 102 8.00 0.71 -1.42
C GLN A 102 8.47 -0.71 -1.09
N PHE A 103 7.60 -1.71 -1.25
CA PHE A 103 7.94 -3.10 -0.93
C PHE A 103 9.06 -3.63 -1.85
N GLU A 104 8.97 -3.34 -3.15
CA GLU A 104 10.01 -3.69 -4.12
C GLU A 104 11.31 -2.92 -3.85
N HIS A 105 11.20 -1.60 -3.59
CA HIS A 105 12.36 -0.77 -3.26
C HIS A 105 13.13 -1.24 -2.03
N HIS A 106 12.41 -1.78 -1.04
CA HIS A 106 12.98 -2.34 0.19
C HIS A 106 13.36 -3.82 0.09
N GLY A 107 13.13 -4.48 -1.05
CA GLY A 107 13.42 -5.89 -1.23
C GLY A 107 12.63 -6.81 -0.29
N LEU A 108 11.42 -6.39 0.11
CA LEU A 108 10.57 -7.21 0.97
C LEU A 108 10.02 -8.42 0.19
N ALA A 109 9.92 -9.56 0.87
CA ALA A 109 9.42 -10.79 0.26
C ALA A 109 7.91 -10.74 -0.06
N ASP A 110 7.16 -9.86 0.61
CA ASP A 110 5.72 -9.72 0.41
C ASP A 110 5.40 -9.01 -0.92
N ASP A 111 4.41 -9.51 -1.66
CA ASP A 111 3.96 -8.87 -2.90
C ASP A 111 3.22 -7.56 -2.59
N PRO A 112 3.62 -6.40 -3.16
CA PRO A 112 2.98 -5.10 -2.90
C PRO A 112 1.49 -5.08 -3.24
N ALA A 113 1.02 -5.95 -4.13
CA ALA A 113 -0.38 -6.04 -4.49
C ALA A 113 -1.22 -6.67 -3.36
N THR A 114 -0.64 -7.54 -2.52
CA THR A 114 -1.39 -8.27 -1.48
C THR A 114 -1.00 -7.92 -0.05
N ALA A 115 0.17 -7.31 0.17
CA ALA A 115 0.71 -7.01 1.48
C ALA A 115 -0.17 -6.07 2.31
N THR A 116 -0.26 -6.30 3.63
CA THR A 116 -1.06 -5.44 4.51
C THR A 116 -0.54 -4.01 4.55
N GLY A 117 0.77 -3.83 4.50
CA GLY A 117 1.38 -2.49 4.54
C GLY A 117 1.23 -1.66 3.27
N SER A 118 0.79 -2.24 2.15
CA SER A 118 0.50 -1.51 0.91
C SER A 118 -0.91 -0.94 0.93
N CYS A 119 -1.12 0.28 0.42
CA CYS A 119 -2.46 0.84 0.22
C CYS A 119 -3.16 0.34 -1.06
N PHE A 120 -2.49 -0.47 -1.89
CA PHE A 120 -3.06 -0.99 -3.12
C PHE A 120 -4.39 -1.74 -2.93
N PRO A 121 -4.52 -2.67 -1.96
CA PRO A 121 -5.79 -3.38 -1.73
C PRO A 121 -6.97 -2.44 -1.43
N ASP A 122 -6.74 -1.33 -0.72
CA ASP A 122 -7.81 -0.37 -0.42
C ASP A 122 -8.16 0.46 -1.66
N LEU A 123 -7.16 0.88 -2.45
CA LEU A 123 -7.36 1.64 -3.69
C LEU A 123 -8.20 0.88 -4.72
N VAL A 124 -8.05 -0.45 -4.78
CA VAL A 124 -8.83 -1.30 -5.70
C VAL A 124 -10.12 -1.83 -5.08
N GLY A 125 -10.38 -1.55 -3.81
CA GLY A 125 -11.57 -2.00 -3.09
C GLY A 125 -11.56 -3.49 -2.71
N ALA A 126 -10.38 -4.10 -2.62
CA ALA A 126 -10.16 -5.46 -2.14
C ALA A 126 -9.96 -5.54 -0.61
N ARG A 127 -9.89 -4.40 0.08
CA ARG A 127 -9.80 -4.32 1.55
C ARG A 127 -10.76 -3.30 2.13
N ARG A 128 -11.29 -3.59 3.32
CA ARG A 128 -12.38 -2.91 4.03
C ARG A 128 -12.04 -2.80 5.53
N ILE A 129 -11.10 -1.91 5.85
CA ILE A 129 -10.81 -1.55 7.24
C ILE A 129 -11.80 -0.46 7.70
N PRO A 130 -12.48 -0.62 8.86
CA PRO A 130 -13.26 0.44 9.47
C PRO A 130 -12.46 1.73 9.58
N GLU A 131 -13.13 2.87 9.41
CA GLU A 131 -12.56 4.22 9.57
C GLU A 131 -11.51 4.61 8.52
N LEU A 132 -10.97 3.65 7.76
CA LEU A 132 -10.07 3.91 6.65
C LEU A 132 -10.86 4.17 5.36
N SER A 133 -10.62 5.34 4.77
CA SER A 133 -11.09 5.66 3.43
C SER A 133 -9.97 6.37 2.69
N LEU A 134 -9.72 6.01 1.43
CA LEU A 134 -8.71 6.67 0.60
C LEU A 134 -9.39 7.60 -0.41
N PRO A 135 -9.66 8.89 -0.08
CA PRO A 135 -10.27 9.84 -1.00
C PRO A 135 -9.24 10.33 -2.03
N ILE A 136 -8.61 9.40 -2.75
CA ILE A 136 -7.54 9.67 -3.72
C ILE A 136 -8.00 10.60 -4.83
N THR A 137 -9.24 10.46 -5.31
CA THR A 137 -9.83 11.36 -6.33
C THR A 137 -10.01 12.78 -5.82
N ALA A 138 -10.10 12.96 -4.50
CA ALA A 138 -10.18 14.29 -3.92
C ALA A 138 -8.80 14.99 -4.01
N ALA A 139 -7.71 14.25 -3.78
CA ALA A 139 -6.33 14.78 -3.88
C ALA A 139 -5.79 14.79 -5.32
N LEU A 140 -6.22 13.84 -6.15
CA LEU A 140 -5.78 13.63 -7.52
C LEU A 140 -7.01 13.32 -8.41
N PRO A 141 -7.76 14.33 -8.89
CA PRO A 141 -9.06 14.16 -9.55
C PRO A 141 -9.07 13.31 -10.83
N ARG A 142 -7.94 13.17 -11.51
CA ARG A 142 -7.81 12.32 -12.70
C ARG A 142 -7.10 11.01 -12.42
N PHE A 143 -6.91 10.63 -11.16
CA PHE A 143 -6.38 9.32 -10.80
C PHE A 143 -7.21 8.23 -11.48
N ARG A 144 -6.53 7.29 -12.14
CA ARG A 144 -7.18 6.12 -12.71
C ARG A 144 -6.67 4.89 -11.97
N GLN A 145 -7.58 3.97 -11.65
CA GLN A 145 -7.22 2.73 -10.96
C GLN A 145 -6.16 1.90 -11.73
N ARG A 146 -6.13 2.00 -13.07
CA ARG A 146 -5.08 1.41 -13.91
C ARG A 146 -3.67 1.86 -13.56
N ASP A 147 -3.53 3.09 -13.06
CA ASP A 147 -2.22 3.64 -12.69
C ASP A 147 -1.70 2.94 -11.42
N ALA A 148 -2.61 2.59 -10.49
CA ALA A 148 -2.26 1.77 -9.33
C ALA A 148 -1.95 0.31 -9.72
N TYR A 149 -2.69 -0.27 -10.68
CA TYR A 149 -2.42 -1.62 -11.19
C TYR A 149 -1.01 -1.71 -11.79
N ALA A 150 -0.66 -0.77 -12.68
CA ALA A 150 0.65 -0.71 -13.30
C ALA A 150 1.78 -0.55 -12.25
N ALA A 151 1.55 0.23 -11.19
CA ALA A 151 2.53 0.46 -10.13
C ALA A 151 2.85 -0.79 -9.29
N VAL A 152 1.98 -1.81 -9.29
CA VAL A 152 2.23 -3.10 -8.62
C VAL A 152 2.45 -4.25 -9.61
N GLY A 153 2.71 -3.94 -10.88
CA GLY A 153 2.99 -4.94 -11.92
C GLY A 153 1.78 -5.82 -12.29
N LEU A 154 0.56 -5.27 -12.21
CA LEU A 154 -0.65 -5.93 -12.70
C LEU A 154 -1.13 -5.25 -13.99
N ASP A 155 -1.31 -6.04 -15.04
CA ASP A 155 -1.63 -5.51 -16.38
C ASP A 155 -3.13 -5.42 -16.66
N ALA A 156 -3.94 -6.14 -15.87
CA ALA A 156 -5.38 -6.21 -16.05
C ALA A 156 -6.14 -5.71 -14.82
N LYS A 157 -7.27 -5.05 -15.07
CA LYS A 157 -8.23 -4.71 -14.03
C LYS A 157 -8.77 -6.00 -13.42
N LEU A 158 -8.81 -6.08 -12.10
CA LEU A 158 -9.41 -7.21 -11.41
C LEU A 158 -10.91 -7.28 -11.67
N VAL A 159 -11.36 -8.48 -11.98
CA VAL A 159 -12.77 -8.87 -11.99
C VAL A 159 -13.04 -9.62 -10.68
N PRO A 160 -14.11 -9.29 -9.93
CA PRO A 160 -14.46 -10.06 -8.74
C PRO A 160 -14.58 -11.55 -9.06
N ALA A 161 -13.98 -12.41 -8.23
CA ALA A 161 -14.06 -13.86 -8.39
C ALA A 161 -15.51 -14.35 -8.48
N ASP A 162 -15.78 -15.28 -9.39
CA ASP A 162 -17.09 -15.91 -9.55
C ASP A 162 -17.34 -17.02 -8.50
N ASP A 163 -18.54 -17.59 -8.49
CA ASP A 163 -18.93 -18.59 -7.49
C ASP A 163 -18.11 -19.88 -7.61
N ALA A 164 -17.73 -20.26 -8.84
CA ALA A 164 -16.90 -21.44 -9.07
C ALA A 164 -15.50 -21.27 -8.47
N THR A 165 -14.88 -20.11 -8.68
CA THR A 165 -13.58 -19.75 -8.11
C THR A 165 -13.64 -19.70 -6.59
N VAL A 166 -14.66 -19.03 -6.02
CA VAL A 166 -14.83 -18.95 -4.56
C VAL A 166 -15.07 -20.33 -3.95
N ARG A 167 -15.88 -21.18 -4.59
CA ARG A 167 -16.11 -22.58 -4.16
C ARG A 167 -14.82 -23.39 -4.19
N GLY A 168 -14.03 -23.25 -5.26
CA GLY A 168 -12.79 -24.00 -5.48
C GLY A 168 -11.70 -23.76 -4.43
N LEU A 169 -11.71 -22.60 -3.74
CA LEU A 169 -10.79 -22.32 -2.64
C LEU A 169 -11.01 -23.21 -1.41
N GLY A 170 -12.25 -23.64 -1.18
CA GLY A 170 -12.67 -24.24 0.07
C GLY A 170 -12.73 -23.24 1.25
N PRO A 171 -13.23 -23.68 2.41
CA PRO A 171 -13.60 -22.79 3.51
C PRO A 171 -12.41 -22.19 4.26
N ALA A 172 -11.29 -22.91 4.38
CA ALA A 172 -10.09 -22.40 5.08
C ALA A 172 -9.46 -21.21 4.33
N ARG A 173 -9.20 -21.37 3.03
CA ARG A 173 -8.67 -20.29 2.18
C ARG A 173 -9.64 -19.13 2.02
N LEU A 174 -10.95 -19.41 2.00
CA LEU A 174 -11.97 -18.36 2.06
C LEU A 174 -11.89 -17.56 3.39
N ALA A 175 -11.62 -18.23 4.51
CA ALA A 175 -11.44 -17.55 5.80
C ALA A 175 -10.23 -16.62 5.82
N GLU A 176 -9.10 -17.05 5.24
CA GLU A 176 -7.91 -16.21 5.08
C GLU A 176 -8.18 -14.99 4.20
N ALA A 177 -8.85 -15.18 3.05
CA ALA A 177 -9.21 -14.06 2.16
C ALA A 177 -10.15 -13.06 2.85
N VAL A 178 -11.11 -13.55 3.64
CA VAL A 178 -11.98 -12.72 4.49
C VAL A 178 -11.15 -11.97 5.52
N ALA A 179 -10.24 -12.65 6.22
CA ALA A 179 -9.37 -12.03 7.21
C ALA A 179 -8.53 -10.91 6.58
N HIS A 180 -7.88 -11.14 5.44
CA HIS A 180 -7.15 -10.11 4.71
C HIS A 180 -8.03 -8.94 4.27
N THR A 181 -9.24 -9.21 3.79
CA THR A 181 -10.20 -8.17 3.38
C THR A 181 -10.56 -7.25 4.55
N PHE A 182 -10.67 -7.78 5.76
CA PHE A 182 -10.93 -6.97 6.96
C PHE A 182 -9.67 -6.61 7.75
N GLY A 183 -8.46 -6.95 7.28
CA GLY A 183 -7.22 -6.78 8.04
C GLY A 183 -7.27 -7.45 9.42
N LEU A 184 -7.88 -8.62 9.55
CA LEU A 184 -7.97 -9.41 10.78
C LEU A 184 -6.96 -10.55 10.77
N ALA A 185 -6.74 -11.16 11.94
CA ALA A 185 -6.09 -12.47 12.04
C ALA A 185 -6.90 -13.56 11.34
N ALA A 186 -6.22 -14.62 10.88
CA ALA A 186 -6.82 -15.69 10.08
C ALA A 186 -7.90 -16.48 10.83
N ASP A 187 -7.81 -16.55 12.16
CA ASP A 187 -8.78 -17.27 13.01
C ASP A 187 -10.14 -16.55 13.14
N LEU A 188 -10.24 -15.29 12.70
CA LEU A 188 -11.43 -14.44 12.82
C LEU A 188 -12.03 -14.41 14.24
N ALA A 189 -11.20 -14.65 15.26
CA ALA A 189 -11.66 -14.86 16.62
C ALA A 189 -12.10 -13.55 17.32
N GLY A 190 -12.89 -13.72 18.36
CA GLY A 190 -13.33 -12.64 19.25
C GLY A 190 -14.65 -11.95 18.87
N GLU A 191 -15.07 -11.04 19.74
CA GLU A 191 -16.41 -10.41 19.72
C GLU A 191 -16.42 -8.99 19.16
N ARG A 192 -15.26 -8.49 18.72
CA ARG A 192 -15.16 -7.16 18.11
C ARG A 192 -16.14 -7.04 16.93
N PRO A 193 -16.84 -5.90 16.75
CA PRO A 193 -17.84 -5.74 15.70
C PRO A 193 -17.34 -6.12 14.29
N GLN A 194 -16.08 -5.82 13.99
CA GLN A 194 -15.44 -6.17 12.73
C GLN A 194 -15.24 -7.68 12.54
N ALA A 195 -14.82 -8.41 13.58
CA ALA A 195 -14.69 -9.88 13.53
C ALA A 195 -16.06 -10.53 13.34
N VAL A 196 -17.09 -10.04 14.03
CA VAL A 196 -18.47 -10.50 13.86
C VAL A 196 -18.97 -10.24 12.42
N ARG A 197 -18.68 -9.06 11.86
CA ARG A 197 -18.99 -8.71 10.47
C ARG A 197 -18.28 -9.64 9.48
N ALA A 198 -16.99 -9.91 9.68
CA ALA A 198 -16.21 -10.83 8.85
C ALA A 198 -16.79 -12.25 8.87
N ARG A 199 -17.08 -12.80 10.05
CA ARG A 199 -17.68 -14.15 10.20
C ARG A 199 -19.06 -14.26 9.55
N ARG A 200 -19.91 -13.22 9.65
CA ARG A 200 -21.21 -13.18 8.94
C ARG A 200 -21.03 -13.21 7.44
N THR A 201 -20.10 -12.40 6.92
CA THR A 201 -19.83 -12.29 5.48
C THR A 201 -19.27 -13.60 4.93
N LEU A 202 -18.35 -14.24 5.66
CA LEU A 202 -17.84 -15.57 5.35
C LEU A 202 -18.95 -16.60 5.29
N ALA A 203 -19.76 -16.72 6.36
CA ALA A 203 -20.84 -17.70 6.42
C ALA A 203 -21.87 -17.48 5.30
N ARG A 204 -22.22 -16.22 4.98
CA ARG A 204 -23.12 -15.92 3.87
C ARG A 204 -22.53 -16.38 2.53
N LEU A 205 -21.33 -15.89 2.20
CA LEU A 205 -20.68 -16.17 0.92
C LEU A 205 -20.41 -17.67 0.72
N ALA A 206 -19.93 -18.36 1.76
CA ALA A 206 -19.64 -19.79 1.72
C ALA A 206 -20.88 -20.63 1.39
N TYR A 207 -22.03 -20.31 2.00
CA TYR A 207 -23.26 -21.05 1.77
C TYR A 207 -23.89 -20.70 0.41
N ASP A 208 -23.79 -19.45 -0.03
CA ASP A 208 -24.29 -19.02 -1.33
C ASP A 208 -23.57 -19.76 -2.47
N VAL A 209 -22.26 -20.03 -2.30
CA VAL A 209 -21.51 -20.86 -3.25
C VAL A 209 -21.61 -22.37 -2.96
N GLY A 210 -22.42 -22.80 -2.00
CA GLY A 210 -22.71 -24.23 -1.74
C GLY A 210 -21.66 -25.00 -0.95
N LEU A 211 -20.82 -24.34 -0.14
CA LEU A 211 -19.93 -25.03 0.80
C LEU A 211 -20.72 -25.71 1.92
N ARG A 212 -20.21 -26.85 2.41
CA ARG A 212 -20.91 -27.65 3.42
C ARG A 212 -20.92 -26.93 4.77
N PRO A 213 -22.05 -26.93 5.50
CA PRO A 213 -22.17 -26.27 6.81
C PRO A 213 -21.07 -26.63 7.82
N ASN A 214 -20.70 -27.91 7.90
CA ASN A 214 -19.71 -28.38 8.86
C ASN A 214 -18.31 -27.84 8.56
N ASP A 215 -17.92 -27.78 7.28
CA ASP A 215 -16.58 -27.28 6.92
C ASP A 215 -16.47 -25.76 7.17
N VAL A 216 -17.56 -25.02 6.93
CA VAL A 216 -17.64 -23.59 7.26
C VAL A 216 -17.55 -23.37 8.78
N ALA A 217 -18.20 -24.22 9.57
CA ALA A 217 -18.16 -24.16 11.02
C ALA A 217 -16.75 -24.42 11.58
N ILE A 218 -16.04 -25.42 11.04
CA ILE A 218 -14.64 -25.72 11.37
C ILE A 218 -13.74 -24.52 11.06
N ALA A 219 -13.82 -23.96 9.84
CA ALA A 219 -13.02 -22.81 9.45
C ALA A 219 -13.26 -21.56 10.31
N LEU A 220 -14.48 -21.43 10.87
CA LEU A 220 -14.85 -20.34 11.78
C LEU A 220 -14.57 -20.63 13.26
N GLY A 221 -14.16 -21.85 13.62
CA GLY A 221 -14.01 -22.28 15.01
C GLY A 221 -15.32 -22.22 15.83
N ILE A 222 -16.46 -22.52 15.21
CA ILE A 222 -17.80 -22.49 15.85
C ILE A 222 -18.63 -23.74 15.55
N THR A 223 -19.82 -23.85 16.12
CA THR A 223 -20.76 -24.95 15.82
C THR A 223 -21.48 -24.76 14.48
N PRO A 224 -21.92 -25.84 13.80
CA PRO A 224 -22.71 -25.75 12.57
C PRO A 224 -23.99 -24.90 12.73
N THR A 225 -24.68 -25.02 13.86
CA THR A 225 -25.87 -24.20 14.19
C THR A 225 -25.52 -22.71 14.26
N ALA A 226 -24.37 -22.36 14.86
CA ALA A 226 -23.92 -20.97 14.93
C ALA A 226 -23.56 -20.43 13.53
N ALA A 227 -22.89 -21.23 12.69
CA ALA A 227 -22.59 -20.86 11.30
C ALA A 227 -23.87 -20.63 10.47
N ALA A 228 -24.85 -21.53 10.58
CA ALA A 228 -26.14 -21.37 9.91
C ALA A 228 -26.89 -20.10 10.38
N ARG A 229 -26.84 -19.78 11.67
CA ARG A 229 -27.39 -18.53 12.20
C ARG A 229 -26.71 -17.29 11.64
N LEU A 230 -25.39 -17.32 11.42
CA LEU A 230 -24.64 -16.20 10.84
C LEU A 230 -25.05 -15.95 9.39
N ARG A 231 -25.25 -17.01 8.59
CA ARG A 231 -25.70 -16.92 7.18
C ARG A 231 -26.98 -16.11 7.02
N ASN A 232 -27.93 -16.26 7.94
CA ASN A 232 -29.23 -15.60 7.88
C ASN A 232 -29.18 -14.12 8.32
N ARG A 233 -28.03 -13.61 8.75
CA ARG A 233 -27.86 -12.19 9.08
C ARG A 233 -27.59 -11.40 7.81
N ARG A 234 -28.07 -10.15 7.80
CA ARG A 234 -27.78 -9.19 6.73
C ARG A 234 -26.28 -8.95 6.63
N VAL A 235 -25.77 -8.95 5.40
CA VAL A 235 -24.40 -8.64 5.01
C VAL A 235 -24.44 -7.45 4.04
N ASP A 236 -23.39 -6.63 4.04
CA ASP A 236 -23.21 -5.56 3.07
C ASP A 236 -22.60 -6.14 1.78
N GLU A 237 -23.26 -5.93 0.63
CA GLU A 237 -22.81 -6.42 -0.67
C GLU A 237 -21.43 -5.88 -1.06
N LEU A 238 -21.04 -4.72 -0.54
CA LEU A 238 -19.68 -4.18 -0.75
C LEU A 238 -18.61 -5.05 -0.09
N ASP A 239 -18.92 -5.73 1.00
CA ASP A 239 -17.98 -6.64 1.66
C ASP A 239 -17.82 -7.93 0.87
N VAL A 240 -18.93 -8.49 0.36
CA VAL A 240 -18.89 -9.66 -0.53
C VAL A 240 -18.08 -9.35 -1.78
N ARG A 241 -18.30 -8.19 -2.38
CA ARG A 241 -17.53 -7.71 -3.54
C ARG A 241 -16.04 -7.55 -3.21
N ALA A 242 -15.71 -6.97 -2.04
CA ALA A 242 -14.32 -6.79 -1.62
C ALA A 242 -13.59 -8.13 -1.44
N ILE A 243 -14.25 -9.13 -0.82
CA ILE A 243 -13.69 -10.49 -0.67
C ILE A 243 -13.45 -11.13 -2.03
N ARG A 244 -14.41 -11.04 -2.96
CA ARG A 244 -14.24 -11.57 -4.32
C ARG A 244 -13.11 -10.87 -5.08
N LEU A 245 -12.94 -9.56 -4.89
CA LEU A 245 -11.79 -8.83 -5.43
C LEU A 245 -10.47 -9.26 -4.77
N ARG A 246 -10.47 -9.52 -3.46
CA ARG A 246 -9.29 -10.03 -2.75
C ARG A 246 -8.86 -11.39 -3.27
N ILE A 247 -9.80 -12.30 -3.50
CA ILE A 247 -9.52 -13.62 -4.10
C ILE A 247 -8.91 -13.47 -5.50
N ALA A 248 -9.50 -12.63 -6.35
CA ALA A 248 -8.96 -12.38 -7.69
C ALA A 248 -7.56 -11.73 -7.64
N LEU A 249 -7.33 -10.83 -6.67
CA LEU A 249 -6.05 -10.19 -6.43
C LEU A 249 -4.97 -11.18 -6.02
N GLU A 250 -5.27 -12.08 -5.08
CA GLU A 250 -4.33 -13.12 -4.65
C GLU A 250 -4.00 -14.08 -5.80
N ALA A 251 -4.99 -14.48 -6.60
CA ALA A 251 -4.76 -15.31 -7.79
C ALA A 251 -3.89 -14.59 -8.84
N ALA A 252 -4.11 -13.28 -9.06
CA ALA A 252 -3.31 -12.50 -9.98
C ALA A 252 -1.86 -12.32 -9.51
N ALA A 253 -1.65 -12.13 -8.20
CA ALA A 253 -0.34 -11.98 -7.59
C ALA A 253 0.44 -13.31 -7.48
N ALA A 254 -0.25 -14.46 -7.37
CA ALA A 254 0.40 -15.76 -7.35
C ALA A 254 1.06 -16.14 -8.69
N ARG A 255 0.77 -15.42 -9.78
CA ARG A 255 1.45 -15.62 -11.06
C ARG A 255 2.93 -15.24 -10.92
N PRO A 256 3.87 -16.08 -11.40
CA PRO A 256 5.31 -15.80 -11.30
C PRO A 256 5.63 -14.40 -11.83
N ALA A 257 6.48 -13.65 -11.12
CA ALA A 257 6.89 -12.30 -11.55
C ALA A 257 7.50 -12.31 -12.96
N ALA A 258 8.24 -13.37 -13.31
CA ALA A 258 8.77 -13.58 -14.66
C ALA A 258 7.68 -13.73 -15.73
N ALA A 259 6.57 -14.41 -15.41
CA ALA A 259 5.43 -14.52 -16.31
C ALA A 259 4.73 -13.15 -16.50
N ARG A 260 4.61 -12.36 -15.42
CA ARG A 260 4.09 -10.99 -15.48
C ARG A 260 4.99 -10.08 -16.33
N LEU A 261 6.32 -10.19 -16.18
CA LEU A 261 7.27 -9.38 -16.95
C LEU A 261 7.29 -9.75 -18.44
N ALA A 262 7.20 -11.04 -18.77
CA ALA A 262 7.10 -11.51 -20.16
C ALA A 262 5.83 -10.97 -20.85
N GLU A 263 4.67 -11.04 -20.19
CA GLU A 263 3.41 -10.43 -20.67
C GLU A 263 3.57 -8.92 -20.93
N ARG A 264 4.31 -8.21 -20.05
CA ARG A 264 4.58 -6.77 -20.22
C ARG A 264 5.47 -6.50 -21.43
N ILE A 265 6.57 -7.23 -21.61
CA ILE A 265 7.49 -7.02 -22.73
C ILE A 265 6.77 -7.26 -24.07
N ASP A 266 5.94 -8.31 -24.15
CA ASP A 266 5.16 -8.61 -25.36
C ASP A 266 4.07 -7.57 -25.62
N ALA A 267 3.42 -7.04 -24.57
CA ALA A 267 2.43 -5.98 -24.68
C ALA A 267 3.02 -4.58 -24.96
N SER A 268 4.33 -4.39 -24.75
CA SER A 268 5.02 -3.10 -24.91
C SER A 268 6.10 -3.13 -25.97
N ALA A 269 5.74 -3.57 -27.18
CA ALA A 269 6.51 -3.25 -28.39
C ALA A 269 6.92 -1.75 -28.37
N PRO A 270 8.20 -1.43 -28.61
CA PRO A 270 8.87 -0.33 -27.95
C PRO A 270 8.40 1.05 -28.43
N ASN A 271 7.76 1.79 -27.53
CA ASN A 271 7.94 3.24 -27.51
C ASN A 271 9.21 3.50 -26.70
N VAL A 272 10.33 3.75 -27.38
CA VAL A 272 11.63 4.04 -26.78
C VAL A 272 11.52 5.31 -25.93
N VAL A 273 11.30 5.15 -24.63
CA VAL A 273 11.40 6.26 -23.67
C VAL A 273 12.89 6.41 -23.36
N ARG A 274 13.48 7.53 -23.78
CA ARG A 274 14.84 7.93 -23.40
C ARG A 274 14.91 8.04 -21.86
N GLU A 275 15.92 7.45 -21.25
CA GLU A 275 16.17 7.62 -19.81
C GLU A 275 16.25 9.11 -19.47
N PRO A 276 15.53 9.58 -18.45
CA PRO A 276 15.72 10.93 -17.94
C PRO A 276 17.14 11.03 -17.35
N PRO A 277 17.83 12.16 -17.54
CA PRO A 277 19.17 12.34 -16.98
C PRO A 277 19.13 12.21 -15.45
N PRO A 278 20.23 11.73 -14.82
CA PRO A 278 20.30 11.56 -13.38
C PRO A 278 20.04 12.89 -12.66
N PRO A 279 19.40 12.86 -11.47
CA PRO A 279 19.12 14.08 -10.74
C PRO A 279 20.42 14.79 -10.34
N PRO A 280 20.45 16.13 -10.36
CA PRO A 280 21.68 16.93 -10.32
C PRO A 280 22.52 16.78 -9.03
N TYR A 281 21.99 16.14 -7.99
CA TYR A 281 22.70 15.88 -6.73
C TYR A 281 23.45 14.54 -6.71
N LEU A 282 23.30 13.70 -7.74
CA LEU A 282 24.04 12.43 -7.89
C LEU A 282 25.20 12.54 -8.88
N VAL A 283 25.38 13.68 -9.53
CA VAL A 283 26.54 13.95 -10.37
C VAL A 283 27.59 14.55 -9.44
N GLU A 284 28.66 13.79 -9.16
CA GLU A 284 29.84 14.37 -8.52
C GLU A 284 30.27 15.59 -9.34
N PRO A 285 30.50 16.76 -8.70
CA PRO A 285 30.97 17.91 -9.44
C PRO A 285 32.25 17.51 -10.17
N PRO A 286 32.39 17.87 -11.47
CA PRO A 286 33.59 17.52 -12.22
C PRO A 286 34.81 18.00 -11.45
N PRO A 287 35.90 17.21 -11.41
CA PRO A 287 37.11 17.60 -10.71
C PRO A 287 37.52 18.99 -11.19
N LEU A 288 37.79 19.90 -10.26
CA LEU A 288 38.24 21.26 -10.55
C LEU A 288 39.41 21.16 -11.54
N GLN A 289 39.18 21.59 -12.78
CA GLN A 289 40.26 21.65 -13.74
C GLN A 289 41.29 22.65 -13.20
N PRO A 290 42.59 22.30 -13.20
CA PRO A 290 43.62 23.19 -12.75
C PRO A 290 43.55 24.47 -13.59
N ILE A 291 43.32 25.59 -12.91
CA ILE A 291 43.37 26.92 -13.51
C ILE A 291 44.79 27.09 -14.04
N MET A 292 44.98 26.90 -15.35
CA MET A 292 46.23 27.26 -15.99
C MET A 292 46.37 28.78 -15.90
N HIS A 293 47.24 29.23 -14.99
CA HIS A 293 47.77 30.58 -14.99
C HIS A 293 48.39 30.84 -16.36
N ARG A 294 47.65 31.58 -17.18
CA ARG A 294 48.13 32.11 -18.46
C ARG A 294 49.21 33.15 -18.11
N VAL A 295 50.46 32.74 -18.20
CA VAL A 295 51.62 33.64 -18.12
C VAL A 295 51.46 34.66 -19.25
N LEU A 296 51.20 35.90 -18.87
CA LEU A 296 51.20 37.04 -19.80
C LEU A 296 52.65 37.26 -20.25
N GLY A 297 52.90 36.97 -21.52
CA GLY A 297 54.18 37.21 -22.16
C GLY A 297 54.49 38.70 -22.24
N GLU A 298 55.71 39.03 -21.80
CA GLU A 298 56.32 40.35 -21.90
C GLU A 298 56.41 40.82 -23.36
N GLN A 299 55.78 41.94 -23.69
CA GLN A 299 56.11 42.71 -24.90
C GLN A 299 57.29 43.63 -24.58
N ARG A 300 58.48 43.28 -25.08
CA ARG A 300 59.61 44.20 -25.21
C ARG A 300 59.37 45.11 -26.41
N VAL A 301 59.18 46.40 -26.15
CA VAL A 301 59.24 47.47 -27.16
C VAL A 301 60.71 47.85 -27.33
N ALA A 302 61.26 47.60 -28.52
CA ALA A 302 62.55 48.15 -28.93
C ALA A 302 62.32 49.52 -29.56
N PHE A 303 62.85 50.57 -28.94
CA PHE A 303 63.06 51.87 -29.58
C PHE A 303 64.46 51.93 -30.14
N GLY A 304 64.59 52.26 -31.43
CA GLY A 304 65.84 52.58 -32.08
C GLY A 304 65.64 53.70 -33.10
N ALA A 305 66.58 54.65 -33.05
CA ALA A 305 66.81 55.85 -33.87
C ALA A 305 66.13 57.14 -33.41
#